data_AF-M5RYK1-F1
#
_entry.id   AF-M5RYK1-F1
#
_cell.length_a   1.000
_cell.length_b   1.000
_cell.length_c   1.000
_cell.angle_alpha   90.00
_cell.angle_beta   90.00
_cell.angle_gamma   90.00
#
_symmetry.space_group_name_H-M   'P 1'
#
loop_
_entity.id
_entity.type
_entity.pdbx_description
1 polymer ?
#
loop_
_entity_poly.entity_id
_entity_poly.type
_entity_poly.pdbx_seq_one_letter_code
_entity_poly.pdbx_strand_id
1 'polypeptide(L)'
;MVLATPIGCLPSSSTSDTADSSTPGVTAEEATPRETVGKTTQNVLDLEQALRDGAKLASTKIESKNPLMINAEAYRTSVGKIGGMGVDHAIQLRNAQSIQDPKPLTHEVFLAEIIKPDQPDGIRLPMLPYY
;
A
#
# COMPACT_ATOMS: atom_id res chain seq x y z
N MET A 1 48.61 31.84 -37.90
CA MET A 1 49.27 30.72 -37.20
C MET A 1 49.38 31.07 -35.72
N VAL A 2 48.38 30.68 -34.92
CA VAL A 2 48.49 30.19 -33.52
C VAL A 2 47.17 29.42 -33.29
N LEU A 3 47.31 28.15 -32.88
CA LEU A 3 46.25 27.23 -32.48
C LEU A 3 45.76 27.55 -31.04
N ALA A 4 44.51 27.22 -30.70
CA ALA A 4 44.15 26.35 -29.57
C ALA A 4 42.65 26.41 -29.21
N THR A 5 41.95 25.34 -29.61
CA THR A 5 40.88 24.56 -28.93
C THR A 5 39.96 25.18 -27.85
N PRO A 6 38.63 25.00 -27.96
CA PRO A 6 37.68 25.24 -26.87
C PRO A 6 37.80 24.16 -25.79
N ILE A 7 37.89 24.58 -24.53
CA ILE A 7 37.86 23.70 -23.37
C ILE A 7 36.42 23.26 -23.14
N GLY A 8 36.16 21.97 -23.36
CA GLY A 8 35.40 21.14 -22.44
C GLY A 8 33.88 21.22 -22.47
N CYS A 9 33.27 20.36 -23.30
CA CYS A 9 32.06 19.64 -22.89
C CYS A 9 32.38 18.76 -21.68
N LEU A 10 31.60 18.89 -20.60
CA LEU A 10 31.42 17.83 -19.62
C LEU A 10 29.90 17.64 -19.44
N PRO A 11 29.28 16.61 -20.05
CA PRO A 11 27.98 16.17 -19.59
C PRO A 11 28.17 15.63 -18.18
N SER A 12 27.47 16.22 -17.22
CA SER A 12 27.34 15.64 -15.89
C SER A 12 26.55 14.33 -16.06
N SER A 13 27.26 13.24 -16.31
CA SER A 13 26.72 11.89 -16.23
C SER A 13 26.23 11.71 -14.80
N SER A 14 24.92 11.79 -14.61
CA SER A 14 24.25 11.28 -13.43
C SER A 14 24.55 9.78 -13.37
N THR A 15 25.56 9.42 -12.58
CA THR A 15 25.78 8.06 -12.14
C THR A 15 24.56 7.69 -11.29
N SER A 16 23.57 7.10 -11.95
CA SER A 16 22.51 6.34 -11.28
C SER A 16 23.21 5.13 -10.68
N ASP A 17 23.62 5.26 -9.41
CA ASP A 17 23.95 4.11 -8.59
C ASP A 17 22.68 3.26 -8.48
N THR A 18 22.61 2.26 -9.35
CA THR A 18 21.69 1.15 -9.27
C THR A 18 21.93 0.47 -7.92
N ALA A 19 21.13 0.85 -6.93
CA ALA A 19 20.98 0.05 -5.73
C ALA A 19 20.24 -1.23 -6.15
N ASP A 20 21.00 -2.28 -6.42
CA ASP A 20 20.47 -3.62 -6.64
C ASP A 20 19.57 -3.99 -5.45
N SER A 21 18.28 -4.20 -5.75
CA SER A 21 17.30 -4.68 -4.79
C SER A 21 17.60 -6.14 -4.48
N SER A 22 18.04 -6.42 -3.25
CA SER A 22 18.29 -7.77 -2.73
C SER A 22 16.99 -8.49 -2.31
N THR A 23 15.93 -8.37 -3.10
CA THR A 23 14.66 -9.08 -2.86
C THR A 23 14.44 -10.06 -4.01
N PRO A 24 14.52 -11.39 -3.79
CA PRO A 24 14.24 -12.36 -4.84
C PRO A 24 12.77 -12.23 -5.28
N GLY A 25 12.54 -11.78 -6.52
CA GLY A 25 11.23 -11.86 -7.18
C GLY A 25 10.64 -10.58 -7.78
N VAL A 26 11.22 -9.39 -7.54
CA VAL A 26 10.68 -8.13 -8.08
C VAL A 26 11.62 -7.58 -9.16
N THR A 27 11.16 -7.57 -10.40
CA THR A 27 11.89 -6.97 -11.53
C THR A 27 11.90 -5.44 -11.33
N ALA A 28 12.98 -4.74 -11.68
CA ALA A 28 13.10 -3.28 -11.48
C ALA A 28 11.98 -2.45 -12.14
N GLU A 29 11.29 -3.02 -13.13
CA GLU A 29 10.11 -2.46 -13.80
C GLU A 29 8.86 -2.41 -12.90
N GLU A 30 8.81 -3.23 -11.84
CA GLU A 30 7.74 -3.30 -10.84
C GLU A 30 8.00 -2.38 -9.62
N ALA A 31 9.15 -1.71 -9.58
CA ALA A 31 9.55 -0.80 -8.51
C ALA A 31 9.20 0.69 -8.79
N THR A 32 8.37 0.99 -9.79
CA THR A 32 7.86 2.37 -9.96
C THR A 32 6.92 2.75 -8.83
N PRO A 33 7.15 3.86 -8.12
CA PRO A 33 6.26 4.32 -7.05
C PRO A 33 4.83 4.50 -7.55
N ARG A 34 3.87 3.82 -6.91
CA ARG A 34 2.45 3.98 -7.21
C ARG A 34 1.90 5.25 -6.58
N GLU A 35 1.12 6.03 -7.34
CA GLU A 35 0.35 7.14 -6.80
C GLU A 35 -0.78 6.60 -5.91
N THR A 36 -0.75 6.91 -4.61
CA THR A 36 -1.71 6.38 -3.61
C THR A 36 -2.54 7.46 -2.92
N VAL A 37 -2.19 8.73 -3.10
CA VAL A 37 -2.89 9.85 -2.46
C VAL A 37 -4.31 9.96 -3.01
N GLY A 38 -5.30 9.89 -2.12
CA GLY A 38 -6.72 9.93 -2.48
C GLY A 38 -7.22 8.73 -3.31
N LYS A 39 -6.40 7.69 -3.49
CA LYS A 39 -6.79 6.47 -4.22
C LYS A 39 -7.32 5.43 -3.25
N THR A 40 -8.29 4.65 -3.70
CA THR A 40 -8.91 3.58 -2.94
C THR A 40 -8.90 2.26 -3.69
N THR A 41 -9.03 1.15 -2.96
CA THR A 41 -9.15 -0.20 -3.47
C THR A 41 -10.30 -0.93 -2.78
N GLN A 42 -10.90 -1.88 -3.49
CA GLN A 42 -11.79 -2.90 -2.90
C GLN A 42 -11.20 -4.31 -3.07
N ASN A 43 -9.99 -4.40 -3.64
CA ASN A 43 -9.26 -5.65 -3.70
C ASN A 43 -8.71 -5.98 -2.30
N VAL A 44 -9.27 -7.00 -1.67
CA VAL A 44 -8.82 -7.53 -0.39
C VAL A 44 -8.36 -8.97 -0.58
N LEU A 45 -7.09 -9.21 -0.29
CA LEU A 45 -6.48 -10.52 -0.44
C LEU A 45 -6.84 -11.43 0.73
N ASP A 46 -6.87 -12.73 0.48
CA ASP A 46 -6.87 -13.72 1.55
C ASP A 46 -5.54 -13.67 2.31
N LEU A 47 -5.59 -13.62 3.65
CA LEU A 47 -4.41 -13.39 4.48
C LEU A 47 -3.42 -14.54 4.40
N GLU A 48 -3.88 -15.79 4.44
CA GLU A 48 -3.00 -16.95 4.44
C GLU A 48 -2.30 -17.08 3.09
N GLN A 49 -3.07 -16.95 2.00
CA GLN A 49 -2.53 -16.96 0.65
C GLN A 49 -1.52 -15.82 0.45
N ALA A 50 -1.86 -14.60 0.86
CA ALA A 50 -0.97 -13.44 0.71
C ALA A 50 0.36 -13.64 1.46
N LEU A 51 0.31 -14.17 2.69
CA LEU A 51 1.53 -14.47 3.45
C LEU A 51 2.37 -15.57 2.79
N ARG A 52 1.74 -16.60 2.20
CA ARG A 52 2.44 -17.64 1.43
C ARG A 52 3.10 -17.08 0.16
N ASP A 53 2.48 -16.08 -0.46
CA ASP A 53 3.00 -15.39 -1.65
C ASP A 53 4.05 -14.31 -1.32
N GLY A 54 4.42 -14.17 -0.04
CA GLY A 54 5.50 -13.27 0.40
C GLY A 54 5.04 -11.89 0.85
N ALA A 55 3.72 -11.66 1.03
CA ALA A 55 3.22 -10.42 1.58
C ALA A 55 3.74 -10.18 3.01
N LYS A 56 3.94 -8.91 3.34
CA LYS A 56 4.38 -8.46 4.67
C LYS A 56 3.25 -7.71 5.35
N LEU A 57 3.08 -7.95 6.65
CA LEU A 57 2.15 -7.18 7.46
C LEU A 57 2.64 -5.72 7.56
N ALA A 58 1.77 -4.78 7.22
CA ALA A 58 2.04 -3.36 7.36
C ALA A 58 2.00 -2.94 8.85
N SER A 59 3.00 -2.17 9.29
CA SER A 59 2.94 -1.50 10.60
C SER A 59 2.00 -0.29 10.53
N THR A 60 1.15 -0.13 11.55
CA THR A 60 0.29 1.05 11.75
C THR A 60 0.89 2.02 12.79
N LYS A 61 2.22 1.97 12.95
CA LYS A 61 2.99 2.84 13.81
C LYS A 61 3.85 3.77 12.96
N ILE A 62 4.08 4.97 13.49
CA ILE A 62 5.06 5.89 12.95
C ILE A 62 6.38 5.55 13.63
N GLU A 63 7.33 5.03 12.86
CA GLU A 63 8.62 4.54 13.37
C GLU A 63 9.80 5.35 12.81
N SER A 64 9.55 6.21 11.81
CA SER A 64 10.54 7.10 11.22
C SER A 64 11.19 8.00 12.25
N LYS A 65 12.51 8.00 12.21
CA LYS A 65 13.35 9.02 12.85
C LYS A 65 13.75 10.11 11.84
N ASN A 66 13.50 9.90 10.55
CA ASN A 66 13.82 10.87 9.50
C ASN A 66 12.68 11.89 9.36
N PRO A 67 12.94 13.19 9.63
CA PRO A 67 11.89 14.23 9.60
C PRO A 67 11.22 14.38 8.23
N LEU A 68 11.88 14.02 7.13
CA LEU A 68 11.30 14.08 5.79
C LEU A 68 10.25 12.97 5.56
N MET A 69 10.38 11.85 6.26
CA MET A 69 9.51 10.67 6.08
C MET A 69 8.37 10.59 7.09
N ILE A 70 8.45 11.34 8.21
CA ILE A 70 7.44 11.36 9.27
C ILE A 70 6.04 11.67 8.71
N ASN A 71 5.92 12.68 7.84
CA ASN A 71 4.62 13.05 7.28
C ASN A 71 4.01 11.95 6.40
N ALA A 72 4.84 11.26 5.62
CA ALA A 72 4.40 10.16 4.76
C ALA A 72 4.00 8.92 5.57
N GLU A 73 4.74 8.60 6.64
CA GLU A 73 4.36 7.54 7.59
C GLU A 73 3.12 7.89 8.41
N ALA A 74 2.98 9.15 8.82
CA ALA A 74 1.78 9.63 9.49
C ALA A 74 0.56 9.51 8.57
N TYR A 75 0.67 9.94 7.31
CA TYR A 75 -0.40 9.79 6.34
C TYR A 75 -0.80 8.33 6.14
N ARG A 76 0.15 7.43 5.82
CA ARG A 76 -0.16 6.01 5.60
C ARG A 76 -0.80 5.36 6.83
N THR A 77 -0.30 5.70 8.03
CA THR A 77 -0.83 5.20 9.29
C THR A 77 -2.25 5.68 9.52
N SER A 78 -2.50 6.97 9.32
CA SER A 78 -3.81 7.58 9.52
C SER A 78 -4.85 7.00 8.58
N VAL A 79 -4.56 6.94 7.27
CA VAL A 79 -5.51 6.37 6.31
C VAL A 79 -5.74 4.88 6.59
N GLY A 80 -4.69 4.10 6.88
CA GLY A 80 -4.81 2.69 7.24
C GLY A 80 -5.70 2.45 8.47
N LYS A 81 -5.53 3.25 9.53
CA LYS A 81 -6.37 3.19 10.74
C LYS A 81 -7.82 3.56 10.45
N ILE A 82 -8.07 4.62 9.69
CA ILE A 82 -9.42 5.04 9.31
C ILE A 82 -10.12 3.95 8.48
N GLY A 83 -9.41 3.35 7.52
CA GLY A 83 -9.91 2.21 6.76
C GLY A 83 -10.25 1.01 7.64
N GLY A 84 -9.35 0.67 8.57
CA GLY A 84 -9.58 -0.39 9.55
C GLY A 84 -10.81 -0.15 10.43
N MET A 85 -10.99 1.07 10.95
CA MET A 85 -12.18 1.42 11.74
C MET A 85 -13.49 1.25 10.96
N GLY A 86 -13.50 1.58 9.66
CA GLY A 86 -14.66 1.38 8.81
C GLY A 86 -15.02 -0.10 8.66
N VAL A 87 -14.02 -0.96 8.49
CA VAL A 87 -14.19 -2.42 8.43
C VAL A 87 -14.68 -2.96 9.77
N ASP A 88 -14.05 -2.57 10.87
CA ASP A 88 -14.43 -3.02 12.22
C ASP A 88 -15.88 -2.66 12.53
N HIS A 89 -16.30 -1.44 12.21
CA HIS A 89 -17.68 -0.99 12.40
C HIS A 89 -18.66 -1.82 11.57
N ALA A 90 -18.35 -2.10 10.30
CA ALA A 90 -19.21 -2.93 9.46
C ALA A 90 -19.30 -4.39 9.95
N ILE A 91 -18.20 -4.96 10.45
CA ILE A 91 -18.22 -6.28 11.10
C ILE A 91 -19.13 -6.25 12.34
N GLN A 92 -19.03 -5.22 13.17
CA GLN A 92 -19.88 -5.08 14.36
C GLN A 92 -21.36 -5.01 13.99
N LEU A 93 -21.72 -4.22 12.98
CA LEU A 93 -23.10 -4.13 12.49
C LEU A 93 -23.60 -5.47 11.95
N ARG A 94 -22.79 -6.15 11.13
CA ARG A 94 -23.11 -7.47 10.57
C ARG A 94 -23.34 -8.49 11.69
N ASN A 95 -22.42 -8.55 12.66
CA ASN A 95 -22.54 -9.47 13.79
C ASN A 95 -23.77 -9.16 14.66
N ALA A 96 -24.10 -7.87 14.85
CA ALA A 96 -25.31 -7.47 15.55
C ALA A 96 -26.59 -7.88 14.82
N GLN A 97 -26.59 -7.89 13.48
CA GLN A 97 -27.72 -8.35 12.67
C GLN A 97 -27.85 -9.89 12.67
N SER A 98 -26.75 -10.62 12.89
CA SER A 98 -26.70 -12.08 12.91
C SER A 98 -26.70 -12.69 14.31
N ILE A 99 -27.14 -11.97 15.35
CA ILE A 99 -27.12 -12.47 16.74
C ILE A 99 -27.88 -13.81 16.89
N GLN A 100 -28.97 -14.00 16.14
CA GLN A 100 -29.78 -15.21 16.20
C GLN A 100 -29.14 -16.42 15.50
N ASP A 101 -28.26 -16.17 14.52
CA ASP A 101 -27.56 -17.20 13.74
C ASP A 101 -26.15 -16.70 13.38
N PRO A 102 -25.17 -16.84 14.30
CA PRO A 102 -23.83 -16.33 14.10
C PRO A 102 -23.11 -17.08 12.99
N LYS A 103 -22.97 -16.43 11.83
CA LYS A 103 -22.24 -17.02 10.70
C LYS A 103 -20.74 -16.75 10.81
N PRO A 104 -19.87 -17.70 10.44
CA PRO A 104 -18.43 -17.44 10.34
C PRO A 104 -18.16 -16.32 9.33
N LEU A 105 -17.09 -15.57 9.55
CA LEU A 105 -16.64 -14.50 8.66
C LEU A 105 -15.48 -15.04 7.80
N THR A 106 -15.81 -15.87 6.82
CA THR A 106 -14.84 -16.35 5.82
C THR A 106 -14.43 -15.21 4.89
N HIS A 107 -13.35 -15.36 4.12
CA HIS A 107 -12.92 -14.34 3.16
C HIS A 107 -14.01 -13.97 2.13
N GLU A 108 -14.72 -14.96 1.60
CA GLU A 108 -15.85 -14.76 0.68
C GLU A 108 -16.98 -13.95 1.33
N VAL A 109 -17.36 -14.31 2.56
CA VAL A 109 -18.41 -13.62 3.31
C VAL A 109 -17.96 -12.21 3.70
N PHE A 110 -16.69 -12.04 4.05
CA PHE A 110 -16.10 -10.73 4.33
C PHE A 110 -16.17 -9.81 3.11
N LEU A 111 -15.78 -10.31 1.93
CA LEU A 111 -15.91 -9.55 0.69
C LEU A 111 -17.37 -9.20 0.40
N ALA A 112 -18.28 -10.17 0.50
CA ALA A 112 -19.68 -9.99 0.14
C ALA A 112 -20.45 -9.08 1.11
N GLU A 113 -20.26 -9.22 2.41
CA GLU A 113 -21.10 -8.58 3.44
C GLU A 113 -20.43 -7.35 4.08
N ILE A 114 -19.10 -7.29 4.12
CA ILE A 114 -18.36 -6.19 4.76
C ILE A 114 -17.81 -5.22 3.72
N ILE A 115 -17.04 -5.70 2.75
CA ILE A 115 -16.45 -4.84 1.71
C ILE A 115 -17.50 -4.41 0.70
N LYS A 116 -18.41 -5.32 0.32
CA LYS A 116 -19.48 -5.10 -0.67
C LYS A 116 -18.94 -4.44 -1.95
N PRO A 117 -18.05 -5.12 -2.69
CA PRO A 117 -17.45 -4.55 -3.89
C PRO A 117 -18.54 -4.11 -4.88
N ASP A 118 -18.31 -2.97 -5.52
CA ASP A 118 -19.20 -2.36 -6.52
C ASP A 118 -20.60 -1.97 -6.04
N GLN A 119 -20.91 -2.12 -4.75
CA GLN A 119 -22.18 -1.65 -4.17
C GLN A 119 -22.09 -0.17 -3.77
N PRO A 120 -23.23 0.58 -3.79
CA PRO A 120 -23.26 1.99 -3.41
C PRO A 120 -22.79 2.26 -1.98
N ASP A 121 -23.03 1.33 -1.05
CA ASP A 121 -22.63 1.38 0.35
C ASP A 121 -21.36 0.56 0.64
N GLY A 122 -20.62 0.16 -0.41
CA GLY A 122 -19.40 -0.62 -0.29
C GLY A 122 -18.23 0.14 0.32
N ILE A 123 -17.47 -0.53 1.17
CA ILE A 123 -16.26 0.02 1.78
C ILE A 123 -15.17 0.12 0.72
N ARG A 124 -14.55 1.29 0.62
CA ARG A 124 -13.39 1.56 -0.21
C ARG A 124 -12.19 1.82 0.69
N LEU A 125 -11.25 0.89 0.72
CA LEU A 125 -10.06 0.98 1.55
C LEU A 125 -9.03 1.90 0.90
N PRO A 126 -8.24 2.67 1.67
CA PRO A 126 -7.16 3.44 1.10
C PRO A 126 -6.13 2.53 0.43
N MET A 127 -5.67 2.94 -0.74
CA MET A 127 -4.64 2.21 -1.45
C MET A 127 -3.29 2.45 -0.80
N LEU A 128 -2.58 1.37 -0.46
CA LEU A 128 -1.28 1.47 0.20
C LEU A 128 -0.13 1.50 -0.83
N PRO A 129 0.98 2.20 -0.52
CA PRO A 129 2.19 2.17 -1.35
C PRO A 129 2.90 0.81 -1.25
N TYR A 130 3.83 0.54 -2.17
CA TYR A 130 4.70 -0.63 -2.09
C TYR A 130 5.58 -0.61 -0.83
N TYR A 131 5.94 -1.80 -0.34
CA TYR A 131 6.72 -2.05 0.88
C TYR A 131 7.99 -2.85 0.61
#